data_AF-A0A9Y2AIM9-F1
#
_entry.id   AF-A0A9Y2AIM9-F1
#
_cell.length_a   1.000
_cell.length_b   1.000
_cell.length_c   1.000
_cell.angle_alpha   90.00
_cell.angle_beta   90.00
_cell.angle_gamma   90.00
#
_symmetry.space_group_name_H-M   'P 1'
#
loop_
_entity.id
_entity.type
_entity.pdbx_description
1 polymer ?
#
loop_
_entity_poly.entity_id
_entity_poly.type
_entity_poly.pdbx_seq_one_letter_code
_entity_poly.pdbx_strand_id
1 'polypeptide(L)' 'MEEETNRAHDHESKMMKNQCYMLAHAYVPWQRYEKAFSPCEALSKGTLFPELWGVYRIPK' A
#
# COMPACT_ATOMS: atom_id res chain seq x y z
N MET A 1 -13.03 -20.94 -39.82
CA MET A 1 -11.89 -20.07 -39.46
C MET A 1 -12.31 -18.89 -38.58
N GLU A 2 -13.60 -18.52 -38.54
CA GLU A 2 -14.13 -17.37 -37.76
C GLU A 2 -14.58 -17.72 -36.32
N GLU A 3 -14.86 -19.00 -36.02
CA GLU A 3 -15.23 -19.42 -34.66
C GLU A 3 -14.03 -19.48 -33.69
N GLU A 4 -12.82 -19.61 -34.22
CA GLU A 4 -11.60 -19.76 -33.44
C GLU A 4 -11.08 -18.40 -32.96
N THR A 5 -11.28 -17.35 -33.76
CA THR A 5 -11.00 -15.96 -33.41
C THR A 5 -11.94 -15.44 -32.31
N ASN A 6 -13.21 -15.84 -32.31
CA ASN A 6 -14.17 -15.46 -31.27
C ASN A 6 -13.85 -16.13 -29.92
N ARG A 7 -13.41 -17.40 -29.93
CA ARG A 7 -12.98 -18.10 -28.70
C ARG A 7 -11.72 -17.50 -28.07
N ALA A 8 -10.81 -16.97 -28.88
CA ALA A 8 -9.61 -16.31 -28.38
C ALA A 8 -9.94 -14.94 -27.72
N HIS A 9 -10.86 -14.16 -28.30
CA HIS A 9 -11.33 -12.89 -27.71
C HIS A 9 -12.07 -13.10 -26.39
N ASP A 10 -12.90 -14.14 -26.29
CA ASP A 10 -13.61 -14.47 -25.05
C ASP A 10 -12.64 -14.93 -23.94
N HIS A 11 -11.54 -15.61 -24.30
CA HIS A 11 -10.53 -16.06 -23.35
C HIS A 11 -9.69 -14.90 -22.80
N GLU A 12 -9.34 -13.92 -23.63
CA GLU A 12 -8.62 -12.71 -23.21
C GLU A 12 -9.51 -11.80 -22.32
N SER A 13 -10.78 -11.64 -22.69
CA SER A 13 -11.76 -10.88 -21.91
C SER A 13 -12.05 -11.53 -20.53
N LYS A 14 -11.99 -12.86 -20.44
CA LYS A 14 -12.13 -13.60 -19.17
C LYS A 14 -10.95 -13.39 -18.20
N MET A 15 -9.78 -12.97 -18.70
CA MET A 15 -8.59 -12.67 -17.89
C MET A 15 -8.56 -11.22 -17.40
N MET A 16 -9.25 -10.30 -18.08
CA MET A 16 -9.55 -8.96 -17.60
C MET A 16 -10.78 -8.93 -16.68
N LYS A 17 -10.95 -9.96 -15.83
CA LYS A 17 -11.84 -9.82 -14.68
C LYS A 17 -11.32 -8.67 -13.84
N ASN A 18 -12.12 -7.63 -13.68
CA ASN A 18 -11.91 -6.49 -12.78
C ASN A 18 -11.41 -6.98 -11.41
N GLN A 19 -10.09 -7.09 -11.26
CA GLN A 19 -9.48 -7.36 -9.98
C GLN A 19 -9.61 -6.07 -9.19
N CYS A 20 -10.65 -5.99 -8.38
CA CYS A 20 -10.79 -4.95 -7.38
C CYS A 20 -9.72 -5.21 -6.32
N TYR A 21 -8.52 -4.66 -6.52
CA TYR A 21 -7.48 -4.70 -5.52
C TYR A 21 -7.92 -3.88 -4.32
N MET A 22 -7.86 -4.50 -3.14
CA MET A 22 -8.08 -3.78 -1.90
C MET A 22 -6.89 -2.85 -1.68
N LEU A 23 -7.14 -1.54 -1.71
CA LEU A 23 -6.11 -0.54 -1.44
C LEU A 23 -5.72 -0.59 0.04
N ALA A 24 -4.45 -0.31 0.32
CA ALA A 24 -3.98 -0.15 1.68
C ALA A 24 -4.64 1.09 2.31
N HIS A 25 -5.21 0.95 3.49
CA HIS A 25 -5.69 2.09 4.27
C HIS A 25 -4.51 2.73 5.00
N ALA A 26 -4.30 4.04 4.79
CA ALA A 26 -3.40 4.83 5.61
C ALA A 26 -4.21 5.52 6.72
N TYR A 27 -3.97 5.14 7.97
CA TYR A 27 -4.50 5.85 9.12
C TYR A 27 -3.49 6.91 9.57
N VAL A 28 -3.90 8.17 9.56
CA VAL A 28 -3.10 9.29 10.06
C VAL A 28 -3.76 9.80 11.34
N PRO A 29 -3.23 9.49 12.54
CA PRO A 29 -3.76 10.02 13.78
C PRO A 29 -3.57 11.54 13.86
N TRP A 30 -4.37 12.21 14.69
CA TRP A 30 -4.13 13.61 15.03
C TRP A 30 -2.83 13.72 15.85
N GLN A 31 -1.83 14.42 15.32
CA GLN A 31 -0.52 14.55 15.96
C GLN A 31 -0.33 15.95 16.54
N ARG A 32 0.22 16.01 17.77
CA ARG A 32 0.64 17.26 18.42
C ARG A 32 2.16 17.32 18.41
N TYR A 33 2.71 18.47 18.03
CA TYR A 33 4.17 18.67 17.97
C TYR A 33 4.75 18.97 19.37
N GLU A 34 4.68 17.99 20.27
CA GLU A 34 5.17 18.13 21.65
C GLU A 34 6.52 17.46 21.87
N LYS A 35 6.73 16.31 21.24
CA LYS A 35 7.96 15.52 21.34
C LYS A 35 8.39 15.15 19.93
N ALA A 36 9.66 15.39 19.64
CA ALA A 36 10.27 15.07 18.36
C ALA A 36 11.65 14.46 18.60
N PHE A 37 12.04 13.52 17.75
CA PHE A 37 13.43 13.08 17.71
C PHE A 37 14.34 14.20 17.20
N SER A 38 15.62 14.14 17.56
CA SER A 38 16.63 14.99 16.93
C SER A 38 16.71 14.70 15.42
N PRO A 39 17.15 15.65 14.57
CA PRO A 39 17.19 15.43 13.12
C PRO A 39 17.93 14.16 12.68
N CYS A 40 19.08 13.88 13.31
CA CYS A 40 19.89 12.69 12.99
C CYS A 40 19.14 11.38 13.34
N GLU A 41 18.48 11.38 14.50
CA GLU A 41 17.71 10.22 14.95
C GLU A 41 16.43 10.04 14.13
N ALA A 42 15.73 11.12 13.81
CA ALA A 42 14.53 11.10 12.96
C ALA A 42 14.83 10.54 11.57
N LEU A 43 15.95 10.94 10.96
CA LEU A 43 16.43 10.40 9.69
C LEU A 43 16.72 8.90 9.79
N SER A 44 17.37 8.46 10.87
CA SER A 44 17.69 7.05 11.09
C SER A 44 16.44 6.19 11.29
N LYS A 45 15.40 6.75 11.92
CA LYS A 45 14.13 6.08 12.23
C LYS A 45 13.05 6.25 11.15
N GLY A 46 13.24 7.13 10.17
CA GLY A 46 12.23 7.41 9.14
C GLY A 46 10.94 8.05 9.68
N THR A 47 10.96 8.59 10.89
CA THR A 47 9.86 9.36 11.48
C THR A 47 10.40 10.40 12.44
N LEU A 48 9.79 11.59 12.45
CA LEU A 48 10.09 12.65 13.42
C LEU A 48 9.42 12.39 14.78
N PHE A 49 8.34 11.62 14.76
CA PHE A 49 7.41 11.44 15.85
C PHE A 49 7.71 10.15 16.61
N PRO A 50 8.08 10.24 17.91
CA PRO A 50 8.38 9.06 18.72
C PRO A 50 7.26 8.03 18.78
N GLU A 51 6.01 8.49 18.79
CA GLU A 51 4.81 7.65 18.84
C GLU A 51 4.58 6.83 17.57
N LEU A 52 5.25 7.14 16.46
CA LEU A 52 5.14 6.40 15.20
C LEU A 52 6.28 5.39 14.99
N TRP A 53 7.28 5.36 15.87
CA TRP A 53 8.40 4.43 15.72
C TRP A 53 8.06 3.04 16.26
N GLY A 54 8.12 2.01 15.39
CA GLY A 54 7.91 0.61 15.79
C GLY A 54 6.47 0.18 16.03
N VAL A 55 5.48 1.02 15.69
CA VAL A 55 4.05 0.74 15.92
C VAL A 55 3.46 -0.32 14.98
N TYR A 56 4.05 -0.52 13.81
CA TYR A 56 3.62 -1.54 12.86
C TYR A 56 4.57 -2.74 12.93
N ARG A 57 4.00 -3.94 13.11
CA ARG A 57 4.75 -5.18 12.92
C ARG A 57 5.15 -5.27 11.45
N ILE A 58 6.44 -5.47 11.20
CA ILE A 58 6.92 -5.84 9.87
C ILE A 58 6.33 -7.24 9.56
N PRO A 59 5.53 -7.38 8.48
CA PRO A 59 5.03 -8.67 8.07
C PRO A 59 6.20 -9.62 7.80
N LYS A 60 6.08 -10.89 8.21
CA LYS A 60 7.08 -11.94 7.93
C LYS A 60 6.97 -12.43 6.49
#